data_AF-A0A7X7NYG0-F1
#
_entry.id   AF-A0A7X7NYG0-F1
#
_cell.length_a   1.000
_cell.length_b   1.000
_cell.length_c   1.000
_cell.angle_alpha   90.00
_cell.angle_beta   90.00
_cell.angle_gamma   90.00
#
_symmetry.space_group_name_H-M   'P 1'
#
loop_
_entity.id
_entity.type
_entity.pdbx_description
1 polymer ?
#
loop_
_entity_poly.entity_id
_entity_poly.type
_entity_poly.pdbx_seq_one_letter_code
_entity_poly.pdbx_strand_id
1 'polypeptide(L)'
;HQHVYMRTYPIFQGEITTDSYGIVYVMGNSGSKHYQLGQGFPYIAMEETGSNYQIIELEGDVLTLTSRKADGELIEAYTLRKPTAPGEQNPVYYVTAEQSNLVYTSASTPEGLVIMTVNSGISGLKIFTVSITPEVPHDGEETVVFTHIRNGVQLGLNCTKADFDQVDIAQAGFNVEAGDVIRAYIVDELTNDLDQNPVIFQ
;
A
#
# COMPACT_ATOMS: atom_id res chain seq x y z
N HIS A 1 8.54 -6.98 -25.61
CA HIS A 1 9.55 -6.99 -24.54
C HIS A 1 10.91 -6.78 -25.17
N GLN A 2 11.63 -5.73 -24.77
CA GLN A 2 12.97 -5.36 -25.28
C GLN A 2 14.01 -5.92 -24.32
N HIS A 3 15.15 -6.39 -24.83
CA HIS A 3 16.23 -6.93 -23.99
C HIS A 3 17.28 -5.85 -23.71
N VAL A 4 16.87 -4.79 -23.01
CA VAL A 4 17.73 -3.67 -22.59
C VAL A 4 17.26 -3.17 -21.23
N TYR A 5 18.14 -2.49 -20.50
CA TYR A 5 17.68 -1.63 -19.43
C TYR A 5 17.08 -0.35 -20.02
N MET A 6 15.91 0.08 -19.53
CA MET A 6 15.32 1.37 -19.87
C MET A 6 14.48 1.90 -18.71
N ARG A 7 14.58 3.21 -18.45
CA ARG A 7 13.64 3.96 -17.63
C ARG A 7 13.10 5.14 -18.41
N THR A 8 11.82 5.42 -18.27
CA THR A 8 11.18 6.60 -18.88
C THR A 8 11.24 7.83 -17.98
N TYR A 9 10.99 9.01 -18.54
CA TYR A 9 10.43 10.11 -17.75
C TYR A 9 9.03 9.72 -17.23
N PRO A 10 8.43 10.45 -16.26
CA PRO A 10 7.02 10.26 -15.92
C PRO A 10 6.15 10.51 -17.16
N ILE A 11 5.32 9.55 -17.55
CA ILE A 11 4.44 9.64 -18.72
C ILE A 11 2.98 9.55 -18.28
N PHE A 12 2.14 10.42 -18.83
CA PHE A 12 0.69 10.34 -18.74
C PHE A 12 0.07 10.64 -20.10
N GLN A 13 -0.86 9.79 -20.56
CA GLN A 13 -1.53 9.94 -21.87
C GLN A 13 -0.58 10.12 -23.07
N GLY A 14 0.61 9.50 -23.01
CA GLY A 14 1.61 9.57 -24.08
C GLY A 14 2.52 10.80 -24.04
N GLU A 15 2.30 11.72 -23.10
CA GLU A 15 3.10 12.93 -22.93
C GLU A 15 4.04 12.81 -21.73
N ILE A 16 5.23 13.42 -21.84
CA ILE A 16 6.17 13.53 -20.73
C ILE A 16 5.64 14.59 -19.77
N THR A 17 5.49 14.22 -18.51
CA THR A 17 5.01 15.12 -17.46
C THR A 17 6.14 15.44 -16.49
N THR A 18 6.21 16.68 -16.05
CA THR A 18 7.11 17.13 -14.97
C THR A 18 6.50 16.98 -13.58
N ASP A 19 5.23 16.58 -13.54
CA ASP A 19 4.36 16.67 -12.38
C ASP A 19 4.07 15.26 -11.88
N SER A 20 3.67 15.13 -10.61
CA SER A 20 3.55 13.85 -9.89
C SER A 20 2.44 12.90 -10.37
N TYR A 21 1.80 13.20 -11.50
CA TYR A 21 0.72 12.41 -12.09
C TYR A 21 1.22 11.40 -13.14
N GLY A 22 2.43 11.58 -13.66
CA GLY A 22 3.01 10.65 -14.63
C GLY A 22 3.55 9.36 -14.00
N ILE A 23 3.40 8.25 -14.71
CA ILE A 23 3.97 6.96 -14.30
C ILE A 23 5.38 6.82 -14.89
N VAL A 24 6.34 6.41 -14.05
CA VAL A 24 7.68 6.03 -14.49
C VAL A 24 7.69 4.54 -14.80
N TYR A 25 8.04 4.19 -16.04
CA TYR A 25 8.15 2.81 -16.47
C TYR A 25 9.61 2.37 -16.45
N VAL A 26 9.86 1.16 -15.95
CA VAL A 26 11.20 0.55 -15.87
C VAL A 26 11.16 -0.81 -16.57
N MET A 27 12.18 -1.07 -17.38
CA MET A 27 12.41 -2.35 -18.05
C MET A 27 13.82 -2.83 -17.72
N GLY A 28 13.92 -4.06 -17.23
CA GLY A 28 15.21 -4.72 -16.99
C GLY A 28 15.48 -5.80 -18.02
N ASN A 29 16.72 -6.26 -18.06
CA ASN A 29 17.12 -7.44 -18.82
C ASN A 29 18.09 -8.27 -17.97
N SER A 30 17.68 -9.45 -17.53
CA SER A 30 18.56 -10.37 -16.78
C SER A 30 19.27 -11.39 -17.67
N GLY A 31 18.93 -11.44 -18.96
CA GLY A 31 19.45 -12.42 -19.91
C GLY A 31 20.72 -12.00 -20.64
N SER A 32 21.42 -12.98 -21.20
CA SER A 32 22.63 -12.75 -22.02
C SER A 32 22.32 -12.22 -23.42
N LYS A 33 21.09 -12.41 -23.92
CA LYS A 33 20.62 -11.83 -25.17
C LYS A 33 20.21 -10.39 -24.90
N HIS A 34 20.86 -9.42 -25.54
CA HIS A 34 20.50 -8.01 -25.46
C HIS A 34 20.37 -7.41 -26.87
N TYR A 35 19.54 -6.37 -27.00
CA TYR A 35 19.35 -5.64 -28.25
C TYR A 35 20.13 -4.32 -28.25
N GLN A 36 20.24 -3.71 -29.44
CA GLN A 36 20.71 -2.34 -29.53
C GLN A 36 19.73 -1.40 -28.81
N LEU A 37 20.26 -0.29 -28.32
CA LEU A 37 19.48 0.79 -27.72
C LEU A 37 18.43 1.34 -28.70
N GLY A 38 17.40 1.99 -28.17
CA GLY A 38 16.31 2.55 -28.98
C GLY A 38 16.76 3.66 -29.93
N GLN A 39 15.81 4.19 -30.73
CA GLN A 39 16.09 5.34 -31.62
C GLN A 39 16.09 6.71 -30.89
N GLY A 40 16.37 6.74 -29.58
CA GLY A 40 16.37 7.98 -28.81
C GLY A 40 14.98 8.64 -28.72
N PHE A 41 13.94 7.85 -28.45
CA PHE A 41 12.60 8.40 -28.24
C PHE A 41 12.61 9.39 -27.06
N PRO A 42 11.86 10.51 -27.15
CA PRO A 42 11.95 11.60 -26.18
C PRO A 42 11.57 11.19 -24.75
N TYR A 43 10.73 10.15 -24.60
CA TYR A 43 10.30 9.66 -23.30
C TYR A 43 11.36 8.83 -22.56
N ILE A 44 12.45 8.41 -23.24
CA ILE A 44 13.53 7.63 -22.63
C ILE A 44 14.38 8.55 -21.77
N ALA A 45 14.38 8.31 -20.46
CA ALA A 45 15.21 9.06 -19.52
C ALA A 45 16.58 8.42 -19.31
N MET A 46 16.65 7.08 -19.37
CA MET A 46 17.89 6.32 -19.27
C MET A 46 17.74 4.99 -20.01
N GLU A 47 18.80 4.54 -20.69
CA GLU A 47 18.86 3.20 -21.27
C GLU A 47 20.29 2.67 -21.23
N GLU A 48 20.45 1.36 -21.09
CA GLU A 48 21.75 0.69 -21.02
C GLU A 48 21.65 -0.72 -21.59
N THR A 49 22.72 -1.18 -22.24
CA THR A 49 22.78 -2.52 -22.83
C THR A 49 23.32 -3.55 -21.85
N GLY A 50 23.05 -4.83 -22.14
CA GLY A 50 23.57 -5.95 -21.33
C GLY A 50 22.63 -6.39 -20.23
N SER A 51 23.13 -7.30 -19.40
CA SER A 51 22.38 -7.87 -18.27
C SER A 51 22.47 -6.96 -17.05
N ASN A 52 21.34 -6.78 -16.36
CA ASN A 52 21.17 -5.85 -15.26
C ASN A 52 20.14 -6.37 -14.23
N TYR A 53 20.11 -5.71 -13.08
CA TYR A 53 19.12 -5.90 -12.05
C TYR A 53 18.79 -4.57 -11.37
N GLN A 54 17.64 -4.55 -10.68
CA GLN A 54 17.11 -3.39 -9.97
C GLN A 54 16.95 -3.73 -8.49
N ILE A 55 17.28 -2.80 -7.63
CA ILE A 55 17.03 -2.84 -6.19
C ILE A 55 16.06 -1.70 -5.87
N ILE A 56 15.00 -2.02 -5.13
CA ILE A 56 14.02 -1.03 -4.63
C ILE A 56 14.19 -0.93 -3.12
N GLU A 57 14.38 0.30 -2.65
CA GLU A 57 14.42 0.65 -1.23
C GLU A 57 13.30 1.64 -0.93
N LEU A 58 12.60 1.45 0.18
CA LEU A 58 11.51 2.31 0.65
C LEU A 58 11.90 2.89 2.01
N GLU A 59 11.97 4.21 2.11
CA GLU A 59 12.22 4.95 3.33
C GLU A 59 11.19 6.08 3.49
N GLY A 60 10.17 5.84 4.32
CA GLY A 60 9.03 6.76 4.45
C GLY A 60 8.34 6.98 3.09
N ASP A 61 8.17 8.25 2.71
CA ASP A 61 7.55 8.67 1.44
C ASP A 61 8.50 8.62 0.24
N VAL A 62 9.67 7.99 0.38
CA VAL A 62 10.73 7.97 -0.64
C VAL A 62 10.98 6.55 -1.13
N LEU A 63 10.76 6.33 -2.42
CA LEU A 63 11.19 5.14 -3.14
C LEU A 63 12.50 5.45 -3.86
N THR A 64 13.53 4.64 -3.61
CA THR A 64 14.80 4.68 -4.36
C THR A 64 14.96 3.41 -5.19
N LEU A 65 15.05 3.59 -6.51
CA LEU A 65 15.41 2.56 -7.48
C LEU A 65 16.91 2.67 -7.77
N THR A 66 17.66 1.61 -7.50
CA THR A 66 19.05 1.49 -7.92
C THR A 66 19.18 0.40 -8.98
N SER A 67 19.65 0.77 -10.16
CA SER A 67 19.87 -0.15 -11.29
C SER A 67 21.36 -0.42 -11.45
N ARG A 68 21.74 -1.69 -11.61
CA ARG A 68 23.13 -2.13 -11.74
C ARG A 68 23.30 -3.13 -12.88
N LYS A 69 24.49 -3.14 -13.48
CA LYS A 69 24.93 -4.19 -14.39
C LYS A 69 25.13 -5.50 -13.63
N ALA A 70 25.23 -6.61 -14.35
CA ALA A 70 25.42 -7.94 -13.77
C ALA A 70 26.69 -8.08 -12.91
N ASP A 71 27.72 -7.27 -13.15
CA ASP A 71 28.95 -7.20 -12.34
C ASP A 71 28.84 -6.28 -11.11
N GLY A 72 27.70 -5.63 -10.92
CA GLY A 72 27.43 -4.70 -9.83
C GLY A 72 27.75 -3.24 -10.12
N GLU A 73 28.30 -2.91 -11.30
CA GLU A 73 28.51 -1.51 -11.71
C GLU A 73 27.18 -0.76 -11.73
N LEU A 74 27.17 0.47 -11.22
CA LEU A 74 25.96 1.30 -11.17
C LEU A 74 25.58 1.74 -12.59
N ILE A 75 24.31 1.57 -12.94
CA ILE A 75 23.71 2.17 -14.14
C ILE A 75 23.09 3.51 -13.76
N GLU A 76 22.18 3.50 -12.78
CA GLU A 76 21.57 4.72 -12.24
C GLU A 76 21.00 4.53 -10.85
N ALA A 77 20.74 5.64 -10.17
CA ALA A 77 19.88 5.72 -9.00
C ALA A 77 18.79 6.76 -9.28
N TYR A 78 17.53 6.38 -9.09
CA TYR A 78 16.36 7.22 -9.32
C TYR A 78 15.47 7.23 -8.08
N THR A 79 15.00 8.41 -7.70
CA THR A 79 14.18 8.59 -6.50
C THR A 79 12.81 9.14 -6.88
N LEU A 80 11.76 8.47 -6.40
CA LEU A 80 10.39 8.97 -6.40
C LEU A 80 10.03 9.37 -4.97
N ARG A 81 9.48 10.57 -4.81
CA ARG A 81 8.84 10.98 -3.57
C ARG A 81 7.34 10.98 -3.79
N LYS A 82 6.58 10.39 -2.87
CA LYS A 82 5.14 10.58 -2.84
C LYS A 82 4.90 12.08 -2.63
N PRO A 83 4.24 12.79 -3.56
CA PRO A 83 3.92 14.20 -3.35
C PRO A 83 3.00 14.31 -2.13
N THR A 84 3.42 15.06 -1.12
CA THR A 84 2.51 15.71 -0.18
C THR A 84 2.24 17.09 -0.77
N ALA A 85 0.98 17.44 -1.02
CA ALA A 85 0.68 18.80 -1.44
C ALA A 85 1.21 19.77 -0.36
N PRO A 86 1.86 20.89 -0.73
CA PRO A 86 2.42 21.79 0.27
C PRO A 86 1.31 22.38 1.14
N GLY A 87 1.24 21.91 2.39
CA GLY A 87 0.22 22.30 3.38
C GLY A 87 -0.92 21.30 3.57
N GLU A 88 -0.98 20.22 2.78
CA GLU A 88 -1.95 19.14 2.94
C GLU A 88 -1.22 17.98 3.64
N GLN A 89 -1.49 17.81 4.94
CA GLN A 89 -1.11 16.57 5.60
C GLN A 89 -2.03 15.48 5.04
N ASN A 90 -1.46 14.32 4.69
CA ASN A 90 -2.30 13.16 4.37
C ASN A 90 -3.21 12.89 5.58
N PRO A 91 -4.46 12.47 5.36
CA PRO A 91 -5.31 12.07 6.47
C PRO A 91 -4.68 10.95 7.27
N VAL A 92 -4.84 11.02 8.59
CA VAL A 92 -4.28 10.06 9.56
C VAL A 92 -5.32 9.82 10.64
N TYR A 93 -5.60 8.55 10.89
CA TYR A 93 -6.54 8.08 11.89
C TYR A 93 -5.90 7.02 12.77
N TYR A 94 -6.13 7.12 14.07
CA TYR A 94 -5.83 6.07 15.02
C TYR A 94 -7.00 5.10 15.12
N VAL A 95 -6.72 3.82 14.85
CA VAL A 95 -7.66 2.72 15.05
C VAL A 95 -7.25 2.00 16.34
N THR A 96 -8.19 1.78 17.24
CA THR A 96 -7.93 1.11 18.53
C THR A 96 -8.99 0.06 18.85
N ALA A 97 -8.57 -1.10 19.32
CA ALA A 97 -9.48 -2.13 19.82
C ALA A 97 -9.71 -1.99 21.34
N GLU A 98 -10.83 -2.52 21.82
CA GLU A 98 -11.15 -2.54 23.24
C GLU A 98 -10.22 -3.50 24.00
N GLN A 99 -9.36 -2.96 24.86
CA GLN A 99 -8.34 -3.76 25.57
C GLN A 99 -8.90 -4.69 26.66
N SER A 100 -10.12 -4.42 27.16
CA SER A 100 -10.78 -5.20 28.22
C SER A 100 -11.70 -6.30 27.70
N ASN A 101 -11.62 -6.64 26.41
CA ASN A 101 -12.55 -7.58 25.79
C ASN A 101 -12.22 -9.05 26.12
N LEU A 102 -13.21 -9.84 26.53
CA LEU A 102 -13.00 -11.26 26.87
C LEU A 102 -12.90 -12.17 25.63
N VAL A 103 -13.33 -11.69 24.45
CA VAL A 103 -13.36 -12.47 23.19
C VAL A 103 -11.98 -12.59 22.56
N TYR A 104 -11.14 -11.56 22.68
CA TYR A 104 -9.85 -11.49 21.99
C TYR A 104 -8.79 -10.80 22.84
N THR A 105 -7.53 -10.93 22.41
CA THR A 105 -6.42 -10.06 22.82
C THR A 105 -6.03 -9.17 21.65
N SER A 106 -5.77 -7.89 21.91
CA SER A 106 -5.43 -6.91 20.87
C SER A 106 -3.97 -6.48 20.91
N ALA A 107 -3.43 -6.20 19.72
CA ALA A 107 -2.13 -5.58 19.51
C ALA A 107 -2.21 -4.61 18.32
N SER A 108 -1.25 -3.70 18.22
CA SER A 108 -1.07 -2.82 17.06
C SER A 108 0.32 -3.05 16.46
N THR A 109 0.44 -2.99 15.14
CA THR A 109 1.75 -2.95 14.46
C THR A 109 2.39 -1.56 14.60
N PRO A 110 3.70 -1.41 14.35
CA PRO A 110 4.35 -0.08 14.31
C PRO A 110 3.68 0.90 13.34
N GLU A 111 3.05 0.37 12.28
CA GLU A 111 2.31 1.11 11.25
C GLU A 111 0.83 1.31 11.61
N GLY A 112 0.45 1.12 12.88
CA GLY A 112 -0.89 1.43 13.39
C GLY A 112 -1.98 0.37 13.14
N LEU A 113 -1.70 -0.71 12.40
CA LEU A 113 -2.71 -1.72 12.08
C LEU A 113 -3.13 -2.52 13.32
N VAL A 114 -4.44 -2.59 13.58
CA VAL A 114 -5.01 -3.31 14.73
C VAL A 114 -5.17 -4.79 14.44
N ILE A 115 -4.70 -5.63 15.35
CA ILE A 115 -4.77 -7.08 15.31
C ILE A 115 -5.51 -7.56 16.55
N MET A 116 -6.65 -8.24 16.36
CA MET A 116 -7.44 -8.87 17.42
C MET A 116 -7.37 -10.38 17.24
N THR A 117 -6.76 -11.09 18.19
CA THR A 117 -6.60 -12.56 18.16
C THR A 117 -7.61 -13.20 19.11
N VAL A 118 -8.47 -14.08 18.58
CA VAL A 118 -9.56 -14.72 19.33
C VAL A 118 -9.00 -15.65 20.40
N ASN A 119 -9.45 -15.45 21.64
CA ASN A 119 -8.97 -16.17 22.81
C ASN A 119 -9.36 -17.66 22.79
N SER A 120 -8.62 -18.48 23.53
CA SER A 120 -8.90 -19.90 23.69
C SER A 120 -10.32 -20.15 24.21
N GLY A 121 -10.99 -21.16 23.67
CA GLY A 121 -12.36 -21.53 24.05
C GLY A 121 -13.47 -20.64 23.50
N ILE A 122 -13.14 -19.59 22.73
CA ILE A 122 -14.12 -18.72 22.09
C ILE A 122 -14.45 -19.23 20.69
N SER A 123 -15.74 -19.30 20.37
CA SER A 123 -16.23 -19.62 19.02
C SER A 123 -17.63 -19.06 18.75
N GLY A 124 -18.07 -19.16 17.50
CA GLY A 124 -19.39 -18.72 17.04
C GLY A 124 -19.39 -17.27 16.55
N LEU A 125 -20.58 -16.71 16.32
CA LEU A 125 -20.72 -15.30 15.95
C LEU A 125 -20.26 -14.39 17.09
N LYS A 126 -19.28 -13.53 16.80
CA LYS A 126 -18.77 -12.48 17.70
C LYS A 126 -18.71 -11.15 16.96
N ILE A 127 -18.91 -10.07 17.71
CA ILE A 127 -18.82 -8.70 17.22
C ILE A 127 -17.50 -8.10 17.67
N PHE A 128 -16.77 -7.54 16.73
CA PHE A 128 -15.52 -6.83 16.94
C PHE A 128 -15.79 -5.35 16.76
N THR A 129 -15.24 -4.54 17.66
CA THR A 129 -15.45 -3.09 17.71
C THR A 129 -14.10 -2.42 17.72
N VAL A 130 -13.93 -1.38 16.91
CA VAL A 130 -12.80 -0.46 16.99
C VAL A 130 -13.28 0.95 17.18
N SER A 131 -12.51 1.72 17.94
CA SER A 131 -12.63 3.16 18.03
C SER A 131 -11.70 3.82 17.02
N ILE A 132 -12.19 4.88 16.38
CA ILE A 132 -11.50 5.66 15.36
C ILE A 132 -11.27 7.06 15.93
N THR A 133 -10.06 7.60 15.79
CA THR A 133 -9.74 8.96 16.23
C THR A 133 -8.95 9.68 15.14
N PRO A 134 -9.48 10.74 14.53
CA PRO A 134 -8.75 11.52 13.54
C PRO A 134 -7.59 12.28 14.20
N GLU A 135 -6.40 12.14 13.64
CA GLU A 135 -5.28 13.05 13.87
C GLU A 135 -5.27 14.16 12.81
N VAL A 136 -5.41 13.75 11.55
CA VAL A 136 -5.60 14.65 10.41
C VAL A 136 -6.88 14.20 9.71
N PRO A 137 -7.96 15.02 9.76
CA PRO A 137 -9.25 14.66 9.19
C PRO A 137 -9.21 14.56 7.67
N HIS A 138 -10.22 13.91 7.09
CA HIS A 138 -10.41 13.75 5.65
C HIS A 138 -11.79 14.26 5.26
N ASP A 139 -11.85 15.15 4.26
CA ASP A 139 -13.13 15.60 3.74
C ASP A 139 -13.81 14.47 2.95
N GLY A 140 -14.75 13.75 3.58
CA GLY A 140 -15.53 12.73 2.91
C GLY A 140 -15.98 11.60 3.82
N GLU A 141 -16.21 10.45 3.21
CA GLU A 141 -16.47 9.20 3.92
C GLU A 141 -15.26 8.29 3.73
N GLU A 142 -14.77 7.70 4.81
CA GLU A 142 -13.72 6.69 4.82
C GLU A 142 -14.34 5.29 4.96
N THR A 143 -13.53 4.27 4.73
CA THR A 143 -13.95 2.87 4.91
C THR A 143 -13.09 2.18 5.95
N VAL A 144 -13.69 1.78 7.07
CA VAL A 144 -13.06 0.85 8.01
C VAL A 144 -13.25 -0.57 7.49
N VAL A 145 -12.15 -1.28 7.30
CA VAL A 145 -12.10 -2.64 6.79
C VAL A 145 -11.71 -3.60 7.91
N PHE A 146 -12.50 -4.65 8.08
CA PHE A 146 -12.21 -5.78 8.93
C PHE A 146 -11.92 -7.02 8.08
N THR A 147 -10.77 -7.66 8.26
CA THR A 147 -10.46 -8.93 7.59
C THR A 147 -10.42 -10.07 8.60
N HIS A 148 -11.03 -11.19 8.25
CA HIS A 148 -11.07 -12.41 9.07
C HIS A 148 -10.11 -13.45 8.52
N ILE A 149 -9.15 -13.87 9.33
CA ILE A 149 -8.06 -14.76 8.96
C ILE A 149 -8.05 -15.97 9.88
N ARG A 150 -7.93 -17.17 9.30
CA ARG A 150 -7.74 -18.43 10.02
C ARG A 150 -6.54 -19.16 9.44
N ASN A 151 -5.59 -19.53 10.29
CA ASN A 151 -4.37 -20.24 9.88
C ASN A 151 -3.63 -19.57 8.70
N GLY A 152 -3.61 -18.24 8.67
CA GLY A 152 -2.98 -17.44 7.62
C GLY A 152 -3.79 -17.26 6.33
N VAL A 153 -4.99 -17.83 6.23
CA VAL A 153 -5.89 -17.68 5.08
C VAL A 153 -7.02 -16.71 5.41
N GLN A 154 -7.27 -15.73 4.54
CA GLN A 154 -8.42 -14.84 4.66
C GLN A 154 -9.71 -15.59 4.32
N LEU A 155 -10.64 -15.65 5.27
CA LEU A 155 -11.95 -16.29 5.13
C LEU A 155 -13.01 -15.31 4.65
N GLY A 156 -12.87 -14.04 4.98
CA GLY A 156 -13.84 -13.01 4.64
C GLY A 156 -13.39 -11.62 5.02
N LEU A 157 -14.19 -10.64 4.62
CA LEU A 157 -14.04 -9.25 4.98
C LEU A 157 -15.41 -8.63 5.28
N ASN A 158 -15.41 -7.60 6.11
CA ASN A 158 -16.56 -6.73 6.35
C ASN A 158 -16.06 -5.29 6.34
N CYS A 159 -16.88 -4.36 5.88
CA CYS A 159 -16.52 -2.95 5.82
C CYS A 159 -17.66 -2.08 6.33
N THR A 160 -17.29 -0.97 6.98
CA THR A 160 -18.20 0.10 7.40
C THR A 160 -17.72 1.38 6.75
N LYS A 161 -18.59 2.03 5.98
CA LYS A 161 -18.33 3.32 5.34
C LYS A 161 -19.09 4.42 6.09
N ALA A 162 -18.39 5.46 6.49
CA ALA A 162 -18.94 6.62 7.19
C ALA A 162 -17.92 7.77 7.15
N ASP A 163 -18.38 8.98 7.47
CA ASP A 163 -17.49 10.10 7.81
C ASP A 163 -16.98 9.90 9.25
N PHE A 164 -15.76 9.38 9.38
CA PHE A 164 -15.15 9.06 10.68
C PHE A 164 -14.53 10.27 11.38
N ASP A 165 -14.69 11.47 10.83
CA ASP A 165 -14.49 12.72 11.55
C ASP A 165 -15.71 13.07 12.41
N GLN A 166 -16.89 12.53 12.06
CA GLN A 166 -18.15 12.72 12.78
C GLN A 166 -18.57 11.53 13.64
N VAL A 167 -18.17 10.32 13.27
CA VAL A 167 -18.42 9.10 14.06
C VAL A 167 -17.11 8.41 14.44
N ASP A 168 -17.06 7.81 15.62
CA ASP A 168 -15.81 7.34 16.23
C ASP A 168 -15.77 5.82 16.45
N ILE A 169 -16.75 5.07 15.94
CA ILE A 169 -16.88 3.63 16.18
C ILE A 169 -17.25 2.89 14.90
N ALA A 170 -16.56 1.78 14.63
CA ALA A 170 -16.92 0.80 13.61
C ALA A 170 -17.04 -0.60 14.22
N GLN A 171 -17.97 -1.41 13.69
CA GLN A 171 -18.23 -2.76 14.18
C GLN A 171 -18.41 -3.77 13.05
N ALA A 172 -17.91 -4.98 13.23
CA ALA A 172 -18.10 -6.09 12.31
C ALA A 172 -18.31 -7.42 13.04
N GLY A 173 -19.20 -8.24 12.49
CA GLY A 173 -19.51 -9.57 13.01
C GLY A 173 -18.87 -10.69 12.21
N PHE A 174 -18.21 -11.63 12.88
CA PHE A 174 -17.60 -12.82 12.26
C PHE A 174 -17.95 -14.09 13.01
N ASN A 175 -18.10 -15.19 12.29
CA ASN A 175 -18.21 -16.52 12.89
C ASN A 175 -16.80 -17.08 13.12
N VAL A 176 -16.33 -17.07 14.36
CA VAL A 176 -14.92 -17.30 14.69
C VAL A 176 -14.67 -18.64 15.39
N GLU A 177 -13.40 -19.03 15.37
CA GLU A 177 -12.81 -20.07 16.22
C GLU A 177 -11.63 -19.50 17.00
N ALA A 178 -11.24 -20.17 18.08
CA ALA A 178 -10.07 -19.80 18.86
C ALA A 178 -8.82 -19.75 17.97
N GLY A 179 -8.04 -18.67 18.09
CA GLY A 179 -6.85 -18.42 17.26
C GLY A 179 -7.12 -17.73 15.93
N ASP A 180 -8.38 -17.49 15.56
CA ASP A 180 -8.69 -16.61 14.43
C ASP A 180 -8.18 -15.20 14.69
N VAL A 181 -7.82 -14.50 13.62
CA VAL A 181 -7.33 -13.12 13.66
C VAL A 181 -8.29 -12.23 12.91
N ILE A 182 -8.76 -11.16 13.57
CA ILE A 182 -9.44 -10.04 12.92
C ILE A 182 -8.46 -8.87 12.84
N ARG A 183 -8.21 -8.38 11.62
CA ARG A 183 -7.45 -7.14 11.42
C ARG A 183 -8.41 -6.01 11.10
N ALA A 184 -8.17 -4.83 11.66
CA ALA A 184 -8.94 -3.63 11.38
C ALA A 184 -8.00 -2.48 10.97
N TYR A 185 -8.39 -1.78 9.91
CA TYR A 185 -7.69 -0.60 9.38
C TYR A 185 -8.69 0.28 8.63
N ILE A 186 -8.30 1.53 8.35
CA ILE A 186 -9.14 2.53 7.68
C ILE A 186 -8.46 2.98 6.39
N VAL A 187 -9.26 3.14 5.33
CA VAL A 187 -8.82 3.59 4.01
C VAL A 187 -9.71 4.73 3.51
N ASP A 188 -9.21 5.50 2.54
CA ASP A 188 -10.00 6.50 1.81
C ASP A 188 -11.30 5.91 1.25
N GLU A 189 -11.19 4.93 0.35
CA GLU A 189 -12.32 4.25 -0.23
C GLU A 189 -11.98 2.82 -0.63
N LEU A 190 -12.97 1.93 -0.54
CA LEU A 190 -12.87 0.59 -1.10
C LEU A 190 -13.75 0.51 -2.36
N THR A 191 -13.11 0.58 -3.53
CA THR A 191 -13.76 0.62 -4.85
C THR A 191 -13.48 -0.62 -5.69
N ASN A 192 -14.31 -0.84 -6.72
CA ASN A 192 -14.09 -1.86 -7.76
C ASN A 192 -13.41 -1.25 -9.02
N ASP A 193 -13.03 0.03 -8.98
CA ASP A 193 -12.29 0.66 -10.06
C ASP A 193 -10.92 -0.02 -10.24
N LEU A 194 -10.55 -0.31 -11.49
CA LEU A 194 -9.30 -0.98 -11.83
C LEU A 194 -8.08 -0.07 -11.70
N ASP A 195 -8.31 1.24 -11.76
CA ASP A 195 -7.25 2.25 -11.77
C ASP A 195 -7.08 2.95 -10.41
N GLN A 196 -7.80 2.48 -9.37
CA GLN A 196 -7.74 3.04 -8.02
C GLN A 196 -7.49 1.96 -6.97
N ASN A 197 -6.40 2.12 -6.23
CA ASN A 197 -6.10 1.30 -5.05
C ASN A 197 -6.43 2.09 -3.79
N PRO A 198 -6.99 1.44 -2.76
CA PRO A 198 -7.24 2.08 -1.48
C PRO A 198 -5.94 2.60 -0.86
N VAL A 199 -6.00 3.79 -0.28
CA VAL A 199 -4.95 4.41 0.52
C VAL A 199 -5.27 4.21 1.99
N ILE A 200 -4.37 3.57 2.73
CA ILE A 200 -4.50 3.42 4.18
C ILE A 200 -4.20 4.76 4.86
N PHE A 201 -5.04 5.17 5.81
CA PHE A 201 -4.90 6.41 6.59
C PHE A 201 -4.43 6.14 8.03
N GLN A 202 -3.38 5.34 8.23
CA GLN A 202 -2.81 4.99 9.55
C GLN A 202 -1.32 5.28 9.63
#